data_AF-A0A246JMH8-F1
#
_entry.id   AF-A0A246JMH8-F1
#
_cell.length_a   1.000
_cell.length_b   1.000
_cell.length_c   1.000
_cell.angle_alpha   90.00
_cell.angle_beta   90.00
_cell.angle_gamma   90.00
#
_symmetry.space_group_name_H-M   'P 1'
#
loop_
_entity.id
_entity.type
_entity.pdbx_description
1 polymer ?
#
loop_
_entity_poly.entity_id
_entity_poly.type
_entity_poly.pdbx_seq_one_letter_code
_entity_poly.pdbx_strand_id
1 'polypeptide(L)'
;MGDMDALMNVDVEPPLAAGPGLRSPARTMPGLDELVRVLRNPELVFGAMSTHPACYREDPVDWAVVPAEIQRILEVDGCTCDSVLRAFQVAAEVLRRHGVLTCHGPVDLAFLEHDDCTWSLRAHVTLDADHDLTFDLTAEFYRQLSELDVLPFVFHISFDSCWPFDESRLASLEFLYDNDAQDEPASDGVHR
;
A
#
# COMPACT_ATOMS: atom_id res chain seq x y z
N MET A 1 16.10 13.66 72.92
CA MET A 1 15.45 12.33 72.88
C MET A 1 14.37 12.45 71.81
N GLY A 2 14.59 12.08 70.55
CA GLY A 2 15.72 11.41 69.93
C GLY A 2 16.02 11.96 68.52
N ASP A 3 17.26 11.73 68.11
CA ASP A 3 17.76 11.85 66.75
C ASP A 3 17.04 10.85 65.82
N MET A 4 16.51 11.33 64.71
CA MET A 4 16.03 10.50 63.59
C MET A 4 16.40 11.16 62.26
N ASP A 5 17.68 11.44 62.03
CA ASP A 5 18.17 11.74 60.68
C ASP A 5 19.59 11.18 60.53
N ALA A 6 19.67 9.90 60.24
CA ALA A 6 20.90 9.26 59.83
C ALA A 6 20.61 8.10 58.88
N LEU A 7 21.11 8.27 57.65
CA LEU A 7 21.60 7.23 56.75
C LEU A 7 20.56 6.45 55.94
N MET A 8 20.37 6.87 54.69
CA MET A 8 20.51 6.00 53.51
C MET A 8 20.97 6.83 52.29
N ASN A 9 22.27 7.16 52.23
CA ASN A 9 22.92 7.47 50.96
C ASN A 9 23.27 6.14 50.31
N VAL A 10 22.45 5.71 49.36
CA VAL A 10 22.79 4.62 48.45
C VAL A 10 23.56 5.27 47.29
N ASP A 11 24.86 5.02 47.23
CA ASP A 11 25.67 5.31 46.05
C ASP A 11 25.14 4.45 44.90
N VAL A 12 24.28 5.04 44.07
CA VAL A 12 23.85 4.44 42.81
C VAL A 12 24.97 4.67 41.81
N GLU A 13 25.75 3.62 41.57
CA GLU A 13 26.73 3.58 40.49
C GLU A 13 26.03 3.93 39.16
N PRO A 14 26.51 4.93 38.39
CA PRO A 14 25.90 5.24 37.10
C PRO A 14 26.08 4.04 36.16
N PRO A 15 25.03 3.66 35.39
CA PRO A 15 25.16 2.57 34.45
C PRO A 15 26.28 2.90 33.45
N LEU A 16 27.23 1.96 33.32
CA LEU A 16 28.28 2.02 32.32
C LEU A 16 27.67 2.41 30.97
N ALA A 17 28.20 3.49 30.39
CA ALA A 17 27.87 3.93 29.05
C ALA A 17 27.90 2.72 28.11
N ALA A 18 26.74 2.40 27.54
CA ALA A 18 26.63 1.46 26.45
C ALA A 18 27.64 1.90 25.37
N GLY A 19 28.70 1.10 25.20
CA GLY A 19 29.63 1.29 24.10
C GLY A 19 28.86 1.33 22.78
N PRO A 20 29.43 1.92 21.71
CA PRO A 20 28.75 2.00 20.42
C PRO A 20 28.32 0.60 20.02
N GLY A 21 27.02 0.34 20.17
CA GLY A 21 26.42 -0.93 19.83
C GLY A 21 26.83 -1.20 18.40
N LEU A 22 27.51 -2.33 18.21
CA LEU A 22 27.56 -3.01 16.94
C LEU A 22 26.13 -3.01 16.43
N ARG A 23 25.80 -2.08 15.53
CA ARG A 23 24.55 -2.12 14.79
C ARG A 23 24.60 -3.48 14.10
N SER A 24 23.82 -4.44 14.58
CA SER A 24 23.60 -5.67 13.84
C SER A 24 23.36 -5.27 12.40
N PRO A 25 24.06 -5.87 11.40
CA PRO A 25 23.77 -5.56 10.02
C PRO A 25 22.27 -5.69 9.85
N ALA A 26 21.60 -4.60 9.48
CA ALA A 26 20.16 -4.57 9.33
C ALA A 26 19.79 -5.81 8.50
N ARG A 27 19.00 -6.71 9.09
CA ARG A 27 18.69 -7.97 8.43
C ARG A 27 17.84 -7.60 7.24
N THR A 28 18.43 -7.56 6.05
CA THR A 28 17.71 -7.19 4.84
C THR A 28 16.60 -8.21 4.63
N MET A 29 15.36 -7.73 4.49
CA MET A 29 14.22 -8.59 4.22
C MET A 29 14.46 -9.37 2.91
N PRO A 30 14.32 -10.71 2.89
CA PRO A 30 14.45 -11.48 1.66
C PRO A 30 13.47 -10.99 0.58
N GLY A 31 13.95 -10.83 -0.65
CA GLY A 31 13.13 -10.36 -1.77
C GLY A 31 12.94 -8.84 -1.84
N LEU A 32 13.42 -8.06 -0.87
CA LEU A 32 13.26 -6.61 -0.85
C LEU A 32 13.87 -5.92 -2.07
N ASP A 33 15.11 -6.28 -2.42
CA ASP A 33 15.79 -5.72 -3.60
C ASP A 33 15.01 -6.03 -4.89
N GLU A 34 14.41 -7.21 -4.98
CA GLU A 34 13.61 -7.62 -6.13
C GLU A 34 12.30 -6.83 -6.19
N LEU A 35 11.61 -6.67 -5.07
CA LEU A 35 10.39 -5.85 -4.99
C LEU A 35 10.68 -4.40 -5.39
N VAL A 36 11.73 -3.79 -4.83
CA VAL A 36 12.14 -2.42 -5.20
C VAL A 36 12.50 -2.34 -6.68
N ARG A 37 13.14 -3.37 -7.23
CA ARG A 37 13.47 -3.43 -8.66
C ARG A 37 12.22 -3.47 -9.54
N VAL A 38 11.20 -4.25 -9.16
CA VAL A 38 9.90 -4.30 -9.84
C VAL A 38 9.16 -2.97 -9.75
N LEU A 39 9.14 -2.33 -8.58
CA LEU A 39 8.51 -1.01 -8.40
C LEU A 39 9.15 0.07 -9.27
N ARG A 40 10.48 0.04 -9.41
CA ARG A 40 11.22 0.97 -10.28
C ARG A 40 11.08 0.65 -11.77
N ASN A 41 10.90 -0.62 -12.12
CA ASN A 41 10.90 -1.11 -13.51
C ASN A 41 9.71 -2.07 -13.69
N PRO A 42 8.47 -1.57 -13.72
CA PRO A 42 7.26 -2.40 -13.81
C PRO A 42 7.22 -3.30 -15.04
N GLU A 43 7.94 -2.96 -16.12
CA GLU A 43 8.08 -3.80 -17.32
C GLU A 43 8.64 -5.20 -17.02
N LEU A 44 9.37 -5.37 -15.90
CA LEU A 44 9.88 -6.68 -15.48
C LEU A 44 8.77 -7.67 -15.15
N VAL A 45 7.58 -7.18 -14.78
CA VAL A 45 6.41 -8.02 -14.44
C VAL A 45 5.29 -7.85 -15.45
N PHE A 46 4.99 -6.61 -15.84
CA PHE A 46 3.90 -6.30 -16.76
C PHE A 46 4.26 -6.53 -18.24
N GLY A 47 5.55 -6.58 -18.59
CA GLY A 47 6.01 -6.78 -19.95
C GLY A 47 6.03 -5.49 -20.77
N ALA A 48 5.50 -5.53 -21.99
CA ALA A 48 5.50 -4.39 -22.88
C ALA A 48 4.72 -3.20 -22.26
N MET A 49 5.27 -2.00 -22.41
CA MET A 49 4.67 -0.76 -21.94
C MET A 49 4.06 0.02 -23.11
N SER A 50 3.08 0.87 -22.82
CA SER A 50 2.59 1.84 -23.78
C SER A 50 3.62 2.95 -24.02
N THR A 51 3.40 3.72 -25.09
CA THR A 51 4.21 4.90 -25.39
C THR A 51 3.82 6.13 -24.57
N HIS A 52 2.73 6.06 -23.82
CA HIS A 52 2.24 7.17 -22.99
C HIS A 52 3.03 7.22 -21.67
N PRO A 53 3.47 8.40 -21.22
CA PRO A 53 4.11 8.53 -19.92
C PRO A 53 3.07 8.34 -18.80
N ALA A 54 3.49 7.82 -17.65
CA ALA A 54 2.65 7.79 -16.45
C ALA A 54 2.27 9.23 -16.03
N CYS A 55 0.98 9.44 -15.73
CA CYS A 55 0.40 10.78 -15.59
C CYS A 55 0.39 11.33 -14.17
N TYR A 56 0.74 10.51 -13.18
CA TYR A 56 0.64 10.87 -11.76
C TYR A 56 2.03 11.06 -11.15
N ARG A 57 2.41 12.33 -10.93
CA ARG A 57 3.49 12.73 -10.02
C ARG A 57 3.23 14.16 -9.53
N GLU A 58 2.49 14.30 -8.43
CA GLU A 58 2.53 15.55 -7.68
C GLU A 58 3.90 15.72 -7.02
N ASP A 59 4.47 14.62 -6.49
CA ASP A 59 5.80 14.58 -5.90
C ASP A 59 6.65 13.40 -6.42
N PRO A 60 7.95 13.59 -6.65
CA PRO A 60 8.84 12.50 -7.03
C PRO A 60 9.08 11.55 -5.85
N VAL A 61 8.91 10.24 -6.08
CA VAL A 61 9.26 9.20 -5.11
C VAL A 61 10.75 9.25 -4.76
N ASP A 62 11.08 9.42 -3.47
CA ASP A 62 12.45 9.29 -2.97
C ASP A 62 12.83 7.81 -2.82
N TRP A 63 13.39 7.28 -3.90
CA TRP A 63 13.81 5.89 -3.97
C TRP A 63 14.96 5.49 -3.03
N ALA A 64 15.60 6.44 -2.33
CA ALA A 64 16.62 6.14 -1.33
C ALA A 64 15.98 5.64 -0.02
N VAL A 65 14.77 6.11 0.32
CA VAL A 65 14.07 5.72 1.56
C VAL A 65 13.12 4.55 1.37
N VAL A 66 12.64 4.32 0.14
CA VAL A 66 11.66 3.26 -0.19
C VAL A 66 12.01 1.87 0.38
N PRO A 67 13.25 1.34 0.28
CA PRO A 67 13.54 0.00 0.83
C PRO A 67 13.33 -0.09 2.35
N ALA A 68 13.70 0.96 3.08
CA ALA A 68 13.54 1.00 4.53
C ALA A 68 12.06 1.09 4.94
N GLU A 69 11.27 1.89 4.23
CA GLU A 69 9.83 2.02 4.49
C GLU A 69 9.06 0.75 4.14
N ILE A 70 9.34 0.12 3.01
CA ILE A 70 8.76 -1.19 2.64
C ILE A 70 9.09 -2.22 3.72
N GLN A 71 10.35 -2.34 4.12
CA GLN A 71 10.75 -3.29 5.15
C GLN A 71 9.99 -3.04 6.45
N ARG A 72 9.91 -1.79 6.90
CA ARG A 72 9.19 -1.40 8.13
C ARG A 72 7.72 -1.79 8.07
N ILE A 73 7.02 -1.50 6.97
CA ILE A 73 5.59 -1.77 6.80
C ILE A 73 5.33 -3.29 6.76
N LEU A 74 6.09 -4.02 5.94
CA LEU A 74 5.85 -5.45 5.78
C LEU A 74 6.21 -6.26 7.04
N GLU A 75 7.22 -5.85 7.82
CA GLU A 75 7.59 -6.52 9.07
C GLU A 75 6.51 -6.43 10.15
N VAL A 76 5.81 -5.30 10.24
CA VAL A 76 4.78 -5.07 11.27
C VAL A 76 3.62 -6.06 11.12
N ASP A 77 3.22 -6.35 9.88
CA ASP A 77 2.07 -7.20 9.59
C ASP A 77 2.43 -8.62 9.17
N GLY A 78 3.71 -9.00 9.29
CA GLY A 78 4.21 -10.32 8.91
C GLY A 78 4.06 -10.64 7.42
N CYS A 79 3.94 -9.60 6.58
CA CYS A 79 3.88 -9.74 5.14
C CYS A 79 5.29 -9.99 4.57
N THR A 80 5.37 -10.72 3.46
CA THR A 80 6.65 -11.00 2.80
C THR A 80 6.72 -10.27 1.47
N CYS A 81 7.94 -9.93 1.02
CA CYS A 81 8.15 -9.40 -0.32
C CYS A 81 7.61 -10.36 -1.40
N ASP A 82 7.69 -11.67 -1.19
CA ASP A 82 7.16 -12.69 -2.11
C ASP A 82 5.64 -12.60 -2.29
N SER A 83 4.89 -12.34 -1.21
CA SER A 83 3.43 -12.13 -1.29
C SER A 83 3.09 -10.89 -2.11
N VAL A 84 3.84 -9.81 -1.91
CA VAL A 84 3.68 -8.57 -2.69
C VAL A 84 4.03 -8.79 -4.17
N LEU A 85 5.15 -9.46 -4.46
CA LEU A 85 5.54 -9.82 -5.82
C LEU A 85 4.48 -10.71 -6.49
N ARG A 86 3.87 -11.63 -5.75
CA ARG A 86 2.77 -12.46 -6.26
C ARG A 86 1.54 -11.62 -6.59
N ALA A 87 1.23 -10.59 -5.79
CA ALA A 87 0.16 -9.65 -6.14
C ALA A 87 0.46 -8.92 -7.47
N PHE A 88 1.70 -8.47 -7.70
CA PHE A 88 2.09 -7.91 -8.99
C PHE A 88 1.95 -8.89 -10.17
N GLN A 89 2.24 -10.18 -9.96
CA GLN A 89 2.06 -11.21 -10.98
C GLN A 89 0.58 -11.42 -11.33
N VAL A 90 -0.31 -11.42 -10.32
CA VAL A 90 -1.77 -11.48 -10.52
C VAL A 90 -2.25 -10.25 -11.28
N ALA A 91 -1.79 -9.06 -10.89
CA ALA A 91 -2.08 -7.82 -11.60
C ALA A 91 -1.67 -7.91 -13.08
N ALA A 92 -0.45 -8.37 -13.38
CA ALA A 92 0.02 -8.52 -14.75
C ALA A 92 -0.81 -9.53 -15.57
N GLU A 93 -1.26 -10.61 -14.95
CA GLU A 93 -2.13 -11.59 -15.61
C GLU A 93 -3.53 -11.03 -15.90
N VAL A 94 -4.08 -10.20 -15.01
CA VAL A 94 -5.32 -9.45 -15.26
C VAL A 94 -5.15 -8.55 -16.48
N LEU A 95 -4.12 -7.68 -16.47
CA LEU A 95 -3.90 -6.75 -17.58
C LEU A 95 -3.67 -7.47 -18.92
N ARG A 96 -2.91 -8.57 -18.91
CA ARG A 96 -2.65 -9.39 -20.11
C ARG A 96 -3.92 -9.96 -20.71
N ARG A 97 -4.85 -10.46 -19.89
CA ARG A 97 -6.13 -11.01 -20.36
C ARG A 97 -7.00 -9.97 -21.05
N HIS A 98 -6.90 -8.72 -20.64
CA HIS A 98 -7.64 -7.60 -21.22
C HIS A 98 -6.86 -6.84 -22.31
N GLY A 99 -5.61 -7.24 -22.58
CA GLY A 99 -4.77 -6.57 -23.58
C GLY A 99 -4.38 -5.14 -23.22
N VAL A 100 -4.41 -4.80 -21.92
CA VAL A 100 -4.09 -3.46 -21.40
C VAL A 100 -2.61 -3.37 -21.08
N LEU A 101 -2.00 -2.24 -21.47
CA LEU A 101 -0.59 -1.96 -21.21
C LEU A 101 -0.46 -0.94 -20.07
N THR A 102 0.65 -1.03 -19.34
CA THR A 102 1.05 -0.02 -18.37
C THR A 102 1.72 1.16 -19.08
N CYS A 103 1.54 2.38 -18.56
CA CYS A 103 2.21 3.57 -19.06
C CYS A 103 3.69 3.59 -18.68
N HIS A 104 4.53 4.20 -19.52
CA HIS A 104 5.96 4.27 -19.31
C HIS A 104 6.33 5.07 -18.04
N GLY A 105 7.04 4.43 -17.13
CA GLY A 105 7.52 5.03 -15.89
C GLY A 105 7.54 4.03 -14.74
N PRO A 106 8.19 4.38 -13.62
CA PRO A 106 8.12 3.57 -12.40
C PRO A 106 6.72 3.64 -11.78
N VAL A 107 6.42 2.67 -10.91
CA VAL A 107 5.22 2.66 -10.07
C VAL A 107 5.27 3.86 -9.13
N ASP A 108 4.14 4.55 -8.98
CA ASP A 108 4.01 5.62 -7.99
C ASP A 108 3.61 5.05 -6.62
N LEU A 109 4.11 5.64 -5.54
CA LEU A 109 4.02 5.06 -4.20
C LEU A 109 3.47 6.07 -3.21
N ALA A 110 2.43 5.68 -2.49
CA ALA A 110 1.92 6.42 -1.34
C ALA A 110 2.09 5.58 -0.07
N PHE A 111 2.78 6.16 0.92
CA PHE A 111 2.88 5.62 2.27
C PHE A 111 1.79 6.27 3.11
N LEU A 112 0.83 5.46 3.56
CA LEU A 112 -0.37 5.95 4.23
C LEU A 112 -0.29 5.58 5.71
N GLU A 113 -0.44 6.57 6.57
CA GLU A 113 -0.67 6.35 8.00
C GLU A 113 -2.18 6.28 8.26
N HIS A 114 -2.60 5.30 9.04
CA HIS A 114 -3.98 5.11 9.47
C HIS A 114 -4.20 5.66 10.89
N ASP A 115 -5.46 5.88 11.27
CA ASP A 115 -5.83 6.46 12.57
C ASP A 115 -5.32 5.67 13.79
N ASP A 116 -5.06 4.37 13.61
CA ASP A 116 -4.50 3.48 14.62
C ASP A 116 -2.96 3.44 14.63
N CYS A 117 -2.31 4.40 13.96
CA CYS A 117 -0.85 4.49 13.77
C CYS A 117 -0.26 3.29 13.01
N THR A 118 -1.09 2.51 12.30
CA THR A 118 -0.60 1.52 11.33
C THR A 118 -0.23 2.21 10.03
N TRP A 119 0.65 1.57 9.26
CA TRP A 119 1.12 2.10 8.00
C TRP A 119 0.80 1.11 6.89
N SER A 120 0.30 1.60 5.76
CA SER A 120 0.15 0.82 4.54
C SER A 120 0.92 1.45 3.38
N LEU A 121 1.19 0.62 2.39
CA LEU A 121 1.79 1.03 1.13
C LEU A 121 0.78 0.85 0.02
N ARG A 122 0.52 1.93 -0.73
CA ARG A 122 -0.25 1.88 -1.97
C ARG A 122 0.66 2.09 -3.17
N ALA A 123 0.62 1.13 -4.09
CA ALA A 123 1.29 1.14 -5.37
C ALA A 123 0.30 1.52 -6.47
N HIS A 124 0.53 2.68 -7.07
CA HIS A 124 -0.25 3.24 -8.17
C HIS A 124 0.39 2.83 -9.50
N VAL A 125 -0.32 1.99 -10.26
CA VAL A 125 0.11 1.52 -11.58
C VAL A 125 -0.71 2.22 -12.63
N THR A 126 -0.10 3.15 -13.37
CA THR A 126 -0.80 3.87 -14.43
C THR A 126 -1.00 2.99 -15.66
N LEU A 127 -2.23 2.91 -16.17
CA LEU A 127 -2.63 2.13 -17.32
C LEU A 127 -2.98 3.02 -18.51
N ASP A 128 -2.71 2.50 -19.71
CA ASP A 128 -3.18 3.07 -20.97
C ASP A 128 -4.61 2.64 -21.27
N ALA A 129 -5.52 3.05 -20.39
CA ALA A 129 -6.95 2.70 -20.41
C ALA A 129 -7.76 3.80 -19.74
N ASP A 130 -9.04 3.93 -20.12
CA ASP A 130 -9.94 4.89 -19.47
C ASP A 130 -10.27 4.52 -18.01
N HIS A 131 -10.84 5.49 -17.29
CA HIS A 131 -11.12 5.36 -15.86
C HIS A 131 -12.04 4.19 -15.51
N ASP A 132 -13.08 3.94 -16.32
CA ASP A 132 -14.02 2.84 -16.04
C ASP A 132 -13.30 1.51 -16.14
N LEU A 133 -12.52 1.33 -17.21
CA LEU A 133 -11.78 0.11 -17.41
C LEU A 133 -10.74 -0.09 -16.30
N THR A 134 -10.04 0.97 -15.86
CA THR A 134 -9.10 0.84 -14.74
C THR A 134 -9.79 0.46 -13.43
N PHE A 135 -11.02 0.95 -13.19
CA PHE A 135 -11.83 0.59 -12.03
C PHE A 135 -12.24 -0.89 -12.08
N ASP A 136 -12.79 -1.35 -13.21
CA ASP A 136 -13.20 -2.74 -13.42
C ASP A 136 -12.02 -3.71 -13.25
N LEU A 137 -10.85 -3.35 -13.80
CA LEU A 137 -9.63 -4.14 -13.66
C LEU A 137 -9.13 -4.19 -12.22
N THR A 138 -9.26 -3.09 -11.47
CA THR A 138 -8.88 -3.04 -10.05
C THR A 138 -9.78 -3.98 -9.24
N ALA A 139 -11.10 -3.92 -9.47
CA ALA A 139 -12.05 -4.82 -8.82
C ALA A 139 -11.78 -6.30 -9.16
N GLU A 140 -11.53 -6.61 -10.43
CA GLU A 140 -11.18 -7.98 -10.85
C GLU A 140 -9.89 -8.46 -10.20
N PHE A 141 -8.86 -7.61 -10.13
CA PHE A 141 -7.59 -7.90 -9.47
C PHE A 141 -7.80 -8.28 -8.00
N TYR A 142 -8.54 -7.47 -7.23
CA TYR A 142 -8.81 -7.77 -5.82
C TYR A 142 -9.66 -9.02 -5.65
N ARG A 143 -10.64 -9.27 -6.54
CA ARG A 143 -11.40 -10.53 -6.56
C ARG A 143 -10.46 -11.74 -6.69
N GLN A 144 -9.49 -11.68 -7.61
CA GLN A 144 -8.54 -12.78 -7.81
C GLN A 144 -7.56 -12.95 -6.65
N LEU A 145 -7.08 -11.86 -6.03
CA LEU A 145 -6.27 -11.97 -4.82
C LEU A 145 -7.04 -12.63 -3.69
N SER A 146 -8.33 -12.33 -3.55
CA SER A 146 -9.20 -12.96 -2.56
C SER A 146 -9.38 -14.45 -2.83
N GLU A 147 -9.56 -14.86 -4.09
CA GLU A 147 -9.71 -16.27 -4.47
C GLU A 147 -8.44 -17.09 -4.21
N LEU A 148 -7.27 -16.44 -4.24
CA LEU A 148 -5.97 -17.05 -4.04
C LEU A 148 -5.45 -16.97 -2.60
N ASP A 149 -6.18 -16.30 -1.70
CA ASP A 149 -5.79 -16.06 -0.30
C ASP A 149 -4.40 -15.37 -0.17
N VAL A 150 -4.20 -14.33 -0.98
CA VAL A 150 -2.91 -13.59 -1.08
C VAL A 150 -3.06 -12.10 -0.80
N LEU A 151 -4.21 -11.65 -0.29
CA LEU A 151 -4.45 -10.23 0.02
C LEU A 151 -3.54 -9.75 1.15
N PRO A 152 -2.53 -8.91 0.86
CA PRO A 152 -1.72 -8.30 1.91
C PRO A 152 -2.49 -7.08 2.44
N PHE A 153 -2.97 -7.13 3.69
CA PHE A 153 -3.76 -6.05 4.28
C PHE A 153 -3.08 -4.68 4.26
N VAL A 154 -1.74 -4.65 4.24
CA VAL A 154 -0.93 -3.42 4.26
C VAL A 154 -0.29 -3.05 2.94
N PHE A 155 -0.59 -3.81 1.88
CA PHE A 155 -0.09 -3.51 0.55
C PHE A 155 -1.22 -3.53 -0.48
N HIS A 156 -1.46 -2.37 -1.09
CA HIS A 156 -2.53 -2.16 -2.06
C HIS A 156 -1.94 -1.85 -3.43
N ILE A 157 -2.51 -2.45 -4.48
CA ILE A 157 -2.27 -2.02 -5.87
C ILE A 157 -3.55 -1.34 -6.36
N SER A 158 -3.42 -0.14 -6.92
CA SER A 158 -4.48 0.52 -7.67
C SER A 158 -4.05 0.69 -9.12
N PHE A 159 -5.01 0.52 -10.03
CA PHE A 159 -4.82 0.91 -11.41
C PHE A 159 -5.40 2.29 -11.63
N ASP A 160 -4.58 3.18 -12.17
CA ASP A 160 -4.94 4.57 -12.41
C ASP A 160 -4.89 4.85 -13.92
N SER A 161 -5.85 5.60 -14.45
CA SER A 161 -5.87 5.95 -15.86
C SER A 161 -4.87 7.07 -16.18
N CYS A 162 -4.17 6.97 -17.31
CA CYS A 162 -3.35 8.06 -17.85
C CYS A 162 -4.16 9.16 -18.54
N TRP A 163 -5.46 8.94 -18.75
CA TRP A 163 -6.32 9.87 -19.45
C TRP A 163 -6.91 10.87 -18.46
N PRO A 164 -7.03 12.16 -18.85
CA PRO A 164 -7.67 13.14 -18.00
C PRO A 164 -9.05 12.65 -17.61
N PHE A 165 -9.34 12.74 -16.33
CA PHE A 165 -10.63 12.35 -15.80
C PHE A 165 -11.70 13.29 -16.39
N ASP A 166 -12.67 12.72 -17.10
CA ASP A 166 -13.78 13.49 -17.64
C ASP A 166 -14.75 13.81 -16.50
N GLU A 167 -14.63 15.01 -15.92
CA GLU A 167 -15.47 15.47 -14.81
C GLU A 167 -16.97 15.39 -15.11
N SER A 168 -17.38 15.41 -16.39
CA SER A 168 -18.78 15.23 -16.76
C SER A 168 -19.35 13.86 -16.35
N ARG A 169 -18.48 12.89 -16.06
CA ARG A 169 -18.85 11.55 -15.61
C ARG A 169 -19.08 11.45 -14.10
N LEU A 170 -18.57 12.37 -13.28
CA LEU A 170 -18.88 12.40 -11.82
C LEU A 170 -20.35 12.62 -11.55
N ALA A 171 -20.99 13.46 -12.37
CA ALA A 171 -22.43 13.69 -12.30
C ALA A 171 -23.24 12.40 -12.53
N SER A 172 -22.65 11.35 -13.14
CA SER A 172 -23.31 10.04 -13.31
C SER A 172 -23.01 9.08 -12.16
N LEU A 173 -21.89 9.25 -11.46
CA LEU A 173 -21.47 8.43 -10.31
C LEU A 173 -22.13 8.88 -8.99
N GLU A 174 -22.38 10.18 -8.80
CA GLU A 174 -23.16 10.67 -7.65
C GLU A 174 -24.57 10.06 -7.63
N PHE A 175 -25.17 9.78 -8.78
CA PHE A 175 -26.46 9.08 -8.88
C PHE A 175 -26.43 7.61 -8.44
N LEU A 176 -25.28 6.94 -8.49
CA LEU A 176 -25.16 5.53 -8.11
C LEU A 176 -24.99 5.35 -6.60
N TYR A 177 -24.34 6.30 -5.92
CA TYR A 177 -24.15 6.25 -4.46
C TYR A 177 -25.32 6.81 -3.65
N ASP A 178 -26.21 7.61 -4.25
CA ASP A 178 -27.41 8.12 -3.58
C ASP A 178 -28.60 7.13 -3.59
N ASN A 179 -28.53 6.06 -4.40
CA ASN A 179 -29.62 5.09 -4.54
C ASN A 179 -29.58 3.93 -3.51
N ASP A 180 -28.45 3.72 -2.82
CA ASP A 180 -28.34 2.66 -1.80
C ASP A 180 -28.78 3.12 -0.39
N ALA A 181 -29.15 4.40 -0.22
CA ALA A 181 -29.57 4.96 1.06
C ALA A 181 -31.10 4.96 1.31
N GLN A 182 -31.92 4.40 0.40
CA GLN A 182 -33.39 4.52 0.50
C GLN A 182 -34.17 3.22 0.76
N ASP A 183 -33.52 2.06 0.94
CA ASP A 183 -34.20 0.79 1.24
C ASP A 183 -34.06 0.36 2.72
N GLU A 184 -34.34 1.27 3.65
CA GLU A 184 -34.67 0.89 5.03
C GLU A 184 -36.14 0.39 5.05
N PRO A 185 -36.41 -0.93 5.26
CA PRO A 185 -37.77 -1.41 5.34
C PRO A 185 -38.44 -0.83 6.58
N ALA A 186 -39.52 -0.09 6.37
CA ALA A 186 -40.38 0.41 7.44
C ALA A 186 -40.77 -0.73 8.38
N SER A 187 -40.25 -0.68 9.62
CA SER A 187 -40.62 -1.61 10.68
C SER A 187 -42.08 -1.36 11.06
N ASP A 188 -42.96 -2.24 10.56
CA ASP A 188 -44.38 -2.20 10.85
C ASP A 188 -44.59 -2.63 12.31
N GLY A 189 -44.80 -1.65 13.18
CA GLY A 189 -45.04 -1.83 14.60
C GLY A 189 -46.40 -2.50 14.84
N VAL A 190 -46.39 -3.82 15.04
CA VAL A 190 -47.54 -4.58 15.54
C VAL A 190 -47.73 -4.27 17.02
N HIS A 191 -48.61 -3.31 17.32
CA HIS A 191 -49.16 -3.13 18.66
C HIS A 191 -50.15 -4.27 18.96
N ARG A 192 -49.87 -4.99 20.06
CA ARG A 192 -50.84 -5.85 20.77
C ARG A 192 -51.52 -5.07 21.87
#